data_AF-A0A970NZL1-F1
#
_entry.id   AF-A0A970NZL1-F1
#
_cell.length_a   1.000
_cell.length_b   1.000
_cell.length_c   1.000
_cell.angle_alpha   90.00
_cell.angle_beta   90.00
_cell.angle_gamma   90.00
#
_symmetry.space_group_name_H-M   'P 1'
#
loop_
_entity.id
_entity.type
_entity.pdbx_description
1 polymer ?
#
loop_
_entity_poly.entity_id
_entity_poly.type
_entity_poly.pdbx_seq_one_letter_code
_entity_poly.pdbx_strand_id
1 'polypeptide(L)'
;MKQTLKVFFYSVAAILMVATCNKQKEEAKPDSVRIRQSCNPEQLFDAIGGEVNINFISTNDWHIEVADSWLTVTPSSGTGGSRMVTLKVQPYEGYERRTTTATVISGSATLVLTAIQKAKVEGSLYKVVAHRGGYLENGCAEGSIAAMKASIAQRCYGVECDAMWTADNDVVLCHPDDQYKINGLVPSASTLAQIRAAGKLTNGEQMPSLADFLAVLTDKKSNPLGTKLWIDVKGNTTELQDKVMKRSAEIAKEMNACEFVEMLVPYSYSAYASLAATMKSQYGINCAWNGRYVTASAYGKGGWCQVPYGNFRVSEFWPPTGYFNAGVAVSIYQTPGNTSNYTSFYNDIKEYYPQLKAIFVNHPKYIIEKLIKDGLETAQ
;
A
#
# COMPACT_ATOMS: atom_id res chain seq x y z
N MET A 1 -31.30 -76.62 -68.90
CA MET A 1 -29.90 -76.35 -69.28
C MET A 1 -29.02 -76.79 -68.12
N LYS A 2 -27.91 -77.48 -68.41
CA LYS A 2 -27.07 -78.30 -67.50
C LYS A 2 -26.41 -77.49 -66.36
N GLN A 3 -26.25 -78.11 -65.18
CA GLN A 3 -24.95 -78.44 -64.51
C GLN A 3 -25.13 -78.50 -62.96
N THR A 4 -25.07 -79.67 -62.31
CA THR A 4 -23.91 -80.41 -61.77
C THR A 4 -23.41 -79.93 -60.37
N LEU A 5 -23.80 -80.70 -59.34
CA LEU A 5 -23.00 -81.28 -58.25
C LEU A 5 -21.90 -80.44 -57.54
N LYS A 6 -21.98 -80.35 -56.19
CA LYS A 6 -20.93 -80.86 -55.28
C LYS A 6 -21.41 -80.94 -53.82
N VAL A 7 -21.25 -82.15 -53.28
CA VAL A 7 -21.44 -82.63 -51.91
C VAL A 7 -20.31 -82.11 -51.00
N PHE A 8 -20.57 -81.85 -49.71
CA PHE A 8 -19.79 -82.41 -48.58
C PHE A 8 -20.43 -82.11 -47.20
N PHE A 9 -20.42 -83.14 -46.35
CA PHE A 9 -20.90 -83.22 -44.97
C PHE A 9 -20.10 -82.35 -43.99
N TYR A 10 -20.70 -81.91 -42.86
CA TYR A 10 -20.49 -82.46 -41.51
C TYR A 10 -20.85 -81.48 -40.36
N SER A 11 -21.58 -82.03 -39.38
CA SER A 11 -21.41 -81.87 -37.92
C SER A 11 -21.97 -80.65 -37.17
N VAL A 12 -22.93 -80.99 -36.31
CA VAL A 12 -23.43 -80.27 -35.13
C VAL A 12 -22.33 -80.14 -34.06
N ALA A 13 -22.20 -78.97 -33.43
CA ALA A 13 -21.68 -78.85 -32.07
C ALA A 13 -22.26 -77.60 -31.38
N ALA A 14 -23.07 -77.83 -30.35
CA ALA A 14 -23.61 -76.81 -29.46
C ALA A 14 -22.47 -76.20 -28.62
N ILE A 15 -22.34 -74.87 -28.65
CA ILE A 15 -21.37 -74.12 -27.84
C ILE A 15 -21.99 -73.86 -26.47
N LEU A 16 -21.45 -74.52 -25.45
CA LEU A 16 -21.70 -74.28 -24.03
C LEU A 16 -21.05 -72.94 -23.63
N MET A 17 -21.85 -71.92 -23.33
CA MET A 17 -21.33 -70.67 -22.75
C MET A 17 -20.95 -70.90 -21.29
N VAL A 18 -19.66 -70.89 -21.00
CA VAL A 18 -19.15 -70.76 -19.63
C VAL A 18 -19.03 -69.27 -19.32
N ALA A 19 -19.88 -68.78 -18.43
CA ALA A 19 -19.79 -67.41 -17.91
C ALA A 19 -18.56 -67.28 -17.00
N THR A 20 -17.51 -66.64 -17.49
CA THR A 20 -16.37 -66.22 -16.67
C THR A 20 -16.68 -64.85 -16.06
N CYS A 21 -16.90 -64.84 -14.74
CA CYS A 21 -16.97 -63.62 -13.94
C CYS A 21 -15.57 -62.97 -13.89
N ASN A 22 -15.29 -62.04 -14.80
CA ASN A 22 -14.15 -61.13 -14.68
C ASN A 22 -14.56 -59.97 -13.76
N LYS A 23 -14.21 -60.04 -12.47
CA LYS A 23 -14.16 -58.84 -11.62
C LYS A 23 -13.03 -57.96 -12.16
N GLN A 24 -13.38 -56.92 -12.91
CA GLN A 24 -12.46 -55.80 -13.14
C GLN A 24 -12.10 -55.22 -11.76
N LYS A 25 -10.80 -55.14 -11.45
CA LYS A 25 -10.33 -54.39 -10.28
C LYS A 25 -10.71 -52.93 -10.53
N GLU A 26 -11.61 -52.41 -9.72
CA GLU A 26 -11.90 -50.98 -9.63
C GLU A 26 -10.58 -50.29 -9.24
N GLU A 27 -9.96 -49.56 -10.16
CA GLU A 27 -8.77 -48.77 -9.84
C GLU A 27 -9.17 -47.74 -8.78
N ALA A 28 -8.47 -47.75 -7.64
CA ALA A 28 -8.71 -46.81 -6.56
C ALA A 28 -8.58 -45.38 -7.09
N LYS A 29 -9.63 -44.56 -6.89
CA LYS A 29 -9.63 -43.16 -7.30
C LYS A 29 -8.47 -42.45 -6.57
N PRO A 30 -7.61 -41.69 -7.27
CA PRO A 30 -6.46 -41.07 -6.65
C PRO A 30 -6.87 -40.04 -5.60
N ASP A 31 -6.12 -40.00 -4.51
CA ASP A 31 -6.30 -39.02 -3.44
C ASP A 31 -6.16 -37.60 -4.00
N SER A 32 -7.15 -36.74 -3.74
CA SER A 32 -7.09 -35.34 -4.12
C SER A 32 -7.87 -34.46 -3.15
N VAL A 33 -7.32 -33.28 -2.91
CA VAL A 33 -7.99 -32.16 -2.25
C VAL A 33 -7.69 -30.90 -3.05
N ARG A 34 -8.72 -30.11 -3.38
CA ARG A 34 -8.56 -28.89 -4.16
C ARG A 34 -9.59 -27.83 -3.79
N ILE A 35 -9.15 -26.58 -3.81
CA ILE A 35 -10.05 -25.45 -3.63
C ILE A 35 -11.00 -25.31 -4.84
N ARG A 36 -12.22 -24.81 -4.62
CA ARG A 36 -13.09 -24.45 -5.75
C ARG A 36 -12.51 -23.23 -6.46
N GLN A 37 -12.65 -23.19 -7.78
CA GLN A 37 -12.06 -22.15 -8.64
C GLN A 37 -12.48 -20.72 -8.27
N SER A 38 -13.61 -20.55 -7.59
CA SER A 38 -14.11 -19.25 -7.09
C SER A 38 -13.57 -18.84 -5.71
N CYS A 39 -12.74 -19.68 -5.06
CA CYS A 39 -12.24 -19.44 -3.72
C CYS A 39 -10.72 -19.23 -3.75
N ASN A 40 -10.23 -18.30 -2.94
CA ASN A 40 -8.81 -18.02 -2.78
C ASN A 40 -8.22 -18.89 -1.64
N PRO A 41 -7.08 -19.57 -1.81
CA PRO A 41 -6.43 -20.26 -0.70
C PRO A 41 -5.81 -19.31 0.32
N GLU A 42 -5.51 -18.06 -0.06
CA GLU A 42 -5.01 -17.02 0.84
C GLU A 42 -6.14 -16.07 1.28
N GLN A 43 -6.27 -15.87 2.59
CA GLN A 43 -7.35 -15.10 3.20
C GLN A 43 -6.79 -13.96 4.04
N LEU A 44 -7.24 -12.75 3.74
CA LEU A 44 -6.85 -11.53 4.46
C LEU A 44 -7.94 -11.13 5.45
N PHE A 45 -7.59 -11.06 6.73
CA PHE A 45 -8.46 -10.64 7.82
C PHE A 45 -8.06 -9.27 8.37
N ASP A 46 -9.04 -8.50 8.81
CA ASP A 46 -8.81 -7.27 9.56
C ASP A 46 -8.32 -7.56 10.99
N ALA A 47 -7.70 -6.55 11.61
CA ALA A 47 -7.22 -6.64 12.99
C ALA A 47 -8.35 -6.87 13.99
N ILE A 48 -9.56 -6.37 13.69
CA ILE A 48 -10.76 -6.56 14.53
C ILE A 48 -11.31 -8.00 14.51
N GLY A 49 -10.69 -8.89 13.73
CA GLY A 49 -11.15 -10.26 13.56
C GLY A 49 -12.11 -10.42 12.39
N GLY A 50 -12.67 -11.61 12.25
CA GLY A 50 -13.65 -11.92 11.21
C GLY A 50 -13.71 -13.40 10.86
N GLU A 51 -14.53 -13.72 9.88
CA GLU A 51 -14.70 -15.09 9.37
C GLU A 51 -14.90 -15.12 7.86
N VAL A 52 -14.46 -16.21 7.23
CA VAL A 52 -14.57 -16.43 5.79
C VAL A 52 -14.89 -17.89 5.51
N ASN A 53 -15.71 -18.13 4.48
CA ASN A 53 -16.08 -19.49 4.06
C ASN A 53 -15.24 -19.93 2.86
N ILE A 54 -14.60 -21.09 3.00
CA ILE A 54 -13.78 -21.73 1.96
C ILE A 54 -14.46 -23.00 1.51
N ASN A 55 -14.70 -23.09 0.20
CA ASN A 55 -15.23 -24.29 -0.43
C ASN A 55 -14.11 -25.08 -1.11
N PHE A 56 -14.02 -26.37 -0.81
CA PHE A 56 -13.07 -27.29 -1.43
C PHE A 56 -13.74 -28.63 -1.76
N ILE A 57 -13.03 -29.46 -2.51
CA ILE A 57 -13.46 -30.81 -2.88
C ILE A 57 -12.39 -31.78 -2.37
N SER A 58 -12.81 -32.82 -1.67
CA SER A 58 -11.99 -33.92 -1.16
C SER A 58 -12.44 -35.25 -1.75
N THR A 59 -11.53 -36.16 -2.09
CA THR A 59 -11.90 -37.55 -2.47
C THR A 59 -12.09 -38.46 -1.28
N ASN A 60 -11.37 -38.22 -0.18
CA ASN A 60 -11.41 -39.02 1.03
C ASN A 60 -12.01 -38.24 2.20
N ASP A 61 -12.22 -38.96 3.30
CA ASP A 61 -12.40 -38.33 4.60
C ASP A 61 -11.17 -37.46 4.90
N TRP A 62 -11.42 -36.29 5.48
CA TRP A 62 -10.44 -35.24 5.64
C TRP A 62 -10.43 -34.71 7.06
N HIS A 63 -9.29 -34.14 7.43
CA HIS A 63 -9.13 -33.34 8.64
C HIS A 63 -8.22 -32.15 8.35
N ILE A 64 -8.23 -31.17 9.25
CA ILE A 64 -7.47 -29.93 9.13
C ILE A 64 -6.54 -29.79 10.32
N GLU A 65 -5.27 -29.60 10.02
CA GLU A 65 -4.25 -29.22 10.98
C GLU A 65 -4.00 -27.72 10.88
N VAL A 66 -4.11 -27.01 12.00
CA VAL A 66 -3.86 -25.56 12.05
C VAL A 66 -2.54 -25.32 12.76
N ALA A 67 -1.65 -24.55 12.13
CA ALA A 67 -0.31 -24.31 12.66
C ALA A 67 -0.31 -23.43 13.92
N ASP A 68 -1.21 -22.46 14.01
CA ASP A 68 -1.31 -21.54 15.15
C ASP A 68 -2.72 -21.47 15.75
N SER A 69 -2.78 -21.37 17.08
CA SER A 69 -4.04 -21.34 17.85
C SER A 69 -4.92 -20.11 17.61
N TRP A 70 -4.42 -19.08 16.93
CA TRP A 70 -5.18 -17.86 16.66
C TRP A 70 -6.13 -17.99 15.46
N LEU A 71 -5.96 -19.02 14.62
CA LEU A 71 -6.89 -19.38 13.56
C LEU A 71 -7.77 -20.55 14.02
N THR A 72 -9.08 -20.38 13.92
CA THR A 72 -10.05 -21.47 14.14
C THR A 72 -10.64 -21.90 12.80
N VAL A 73 -10.77 -23.21 12.58
CA VAL A 73 -11.41 -23.77 11.38
C VAL A 73 -12.56 -24.68 11.78
N THR A 74 -13.73 -24.51 11.15
CA THR A 74 -14.93 -25.32 11.46
C THR A 74 -15.71 -25.69 10.20
N PRO A 75 -16.07 -26.97 9.98
CA PRO A 75 -15.62 -28.13 10.75
C PRO A 75 -14.12 -28.41 10.52
N SER A 76 -13.46 -29.04 11.51
CA SER A 76 -12.04 -29.43 11.40
C SER A 76 -11.84 -30.81 10.80
N SER A 77 -12.91 -31.57 10.55
CA SER A 77 -12.89 -32.84 9.84
C SER A 77 -14.23 -33.12 9.17
N GLY A 78 -14.25 -34.08 8.24
CA GLY A 78 -15.47 -34.50 7.60
C GLY A 78 -15.24 -35.58 6.55
N THR A 79 -16.31 -35.99 5.88
CA THR A 79 -16.25 -37.02 4.85
C THR A 79 -15.92 -36.45 3.46
N GLY A 80 -15.53 -37.32 2.52
CA GLY A 80 -15.25 -36.94 1.13
C GLY A 80 -16.41 -36.29 0.38
N GLY A 81 -16.09 -35.42 -0.59
CA GLY A 81 -17.04 -34.69 -1.43
C GLY A 81 -16.80 -33.18 -1.44
N SER A 82 -17.79 -32.41 -1.88
CA SER A 82 -17.77 -30.95 -1.80
C SER A 82 -18.03 -30.50 -0.36
N ARG A 83 -17.13 -29.69 0.20
CA ARG A 83 -17.18 -29.27 1.59
C ARG A 83 -16.94 -27.78 1.71
N MET A 84 -17.44 -27.23 2.81
CA MET A 84 -17.25 -25.84 3.21
C MET A 84 -16.68 -25.84 4.61
N VAL A 85 -15.66 -25.00 4.83
CA VAL A 85 -15.13 -24.70 6.16
C VAL A 85 -15.12 -23.21 6.37
N THR A 86 -15.34 -22.80 7.61
CA THR A 86 -15.24 -21.42 8.06
C THR A 86 -13.90 -21.23 8.73
N LEU A 87 -13.08 -20.33 8.20
CA LEU A 87 -11.89 -19.81 8.88
C LEU A 87 -12.33 -18.62 9.70
N LYS A 88 -12.01 -18.63 11.00
CA LYS A 88 -12.35 -17.55 11.94
C LYS A 88 -11.12 -17.12 12.71
N VAL A 89 -10.96 -15.81 12.85
CA VAL A 89 -9.89 -15.20 13.63
C VAL A 89 -10.48 -14.21 14.64
N GLN A 90 -9.91 -14.19 15.84
CA GLN A 90 -10.28 -13.23 16.89
C GLN A 90 -9.62 -11.87 16.64
N PRO A 91 -10.07 -10.78 17.32
CA PRO A 91 -9.32 -9.54 17.36
C PRO A 91 -7.84 -9.78 17.70
N TYR A 92 -6.97 -9.03 17.02
CA TYR A 92 -5.53 -9.14 17.14
C TYR A 92 -4.92 -7.80 17.51
N GLU A 93 -4.21 -7.83 18.64
CA GLU A 93 -3.69 -6.63 19.30
C GLU A 93 -2.22 -6.32 18.93
N GLY A 94 -1.59 -7.15 18.10
CA GLY A 94 -0.18 -6.98 17.74
C GLY A 94 0.03 -5.98 16.62
N TYR A 95 1.17 -5.28 16.66
CA TYR A 95 1.53 -4.21 15.73
C TYR A 95 2.23 -4.70 14.44
N GLU A 96 2.46 -6.00 14.33
CA GLU A 96 2.96 -6.63 13.11
C GLU A 96 1.93 -7.57 12.53
N ARG A 97 1.83 -7.60 11.19
CA ARG A 97 1.03 -8.60 10.49
C ARG A 97 1.45 -10.00 10.95
N ARG A 98 0.47 -10.86 11.19
CA ARG A 98 0.69 -12.29 11.46
C ARG A 98 0.13 -13.15 10.33
N THR A 99 0.81 -14.26 10.07
CA THR A 99 0.43 -15.23 9.04
C THR A 99 0.50 -16.63 9.63
N THR A 100 -0.49 -17.46 9.32
CA THR A 100 -0.52 -18.88 9.68
C THR A 100 -1.10 -19.71 8.54
N THR A 101 -1.05 -21.02 8.67
CA THR A 101 -1.61 -21.96 7.71
C THR A 101 -2.55 -22.95 8.37
N ALA A 102 -3.55 -23.37 7.61
CA ALA A 102 -4.38 -24.53 7.89
C ALA A 102 -4.23 -25.52 6.74
N THR A 103 -3.76 -26.72 7.04
CA THR A 103 -3.52 -27.78 6.05
C THR A 103 -4.68 -28.75 6.06
N VAL A 104 -5.43 -28.82 4.95
CA VAL A 104 -6.45 -29.84 4.73
C VAL A 104 -5.77 -31.11 4.22
N ILE A 105 -5.98 -32.22 4.91
CA ILE A 105 -5.37 -33.52 4.60
C ILE A 105 -6.48 -34.48 4.17
N SER A 106 -6.33 -35.09 2.99
CA SER A 106 -7.26 -36.07 2.41
C SER A 106 -6.47 -37.26 1.86
N GLY A 107 -6.31 -38.31 2.67
CA GLY A 107 -5.38 -39.41 2.36
C GLY A 107 -3.95 -38.88 2.24
N SER A 108 -3.27 -39.13 1.12
CA SER A 108 -1.93 -38.60 0.85
C SER A 108 -1.91 -37.18 0.24
N ALA A 109 -3.08 -36.60 -0.08
CA ALA A 109 -3.17 -35.27 -0.69
C ALA A 109 -3.34 -34.17 0.35
N THR A 110 -2.74 -33.01 0.09
CA THR A 110 -2.83 -31.83 0.97
C THR A 110 -3.23 -30.56 0.21
N LEU A 111 -3.96 -29.67 0.90
CA LEU A 111 -4.29 -28.31 0.46
C LEU A 111 -3.95 -27.34 1.59
N VAL A 112 -3.08 -26.37 1.31
CA VAL A 112 -2.70 -25.34 2.28
C VAL A 112 -3.60 -24.12 2.11
N LEU A 113 -4.24 -23.71 3.19
CA LEU A 113 -4.97 -22.45 3.31
C LEU A 113 -4.12 -21.48 4.14
N THR A 114 -3.85 -20.29 3.60
CA THR A 114 -3.05 -19.27 4.29
C THR A 114 -3.99 -18.22 4.88
N ALA A 115 -3.89 -17.96 6.19
CA ALA A 115 -4.58 -16.86 6.83
C ALA A 115 -3.58 -15.76 7.18
N ILE A 116 -3.89 -14.54 6.79
CA ILE A 116 -3.08 -13.35 7.03
C ILE A 116 -3.96 -12.37 7.80
N GLN A 117 -3.54 -11.95 8.99
CA GLN A 117 -4.27 -10.95 9.76
C GLN A 117 -3.48 -9.64 9.85
N LYS A 118 -4.15 -8.52 9.54
CA LYS A 118 -3.58 -7.18 9.66
C LYS A 118 -3.23 -6.86 11.12
N ALA A 119 -2.21 -6.04 11.33
CA ALA A 119 -1.83 -5.50 12.63
C ALA A 119 -2.92 -4.59 13.22
N LYS A 120 -2.97 -4.49 14.55
CA LYS A 120 -3.76 -3.49 15.27
C LYS A 120 -3.33 -2.09 14.84
N VAL A 121 -4.30 -1.22 14.54
CA VAL A 121 -4.07 0.22 14.42
C VAL A 121 -4.67 0.89 15.66
N GLU A 122 -3.89 0.95 16.74
CA GLU A 122 -4.19 1.77 17.93
C GLU A 122 -3.06 2.76 18.16
N GLY A 123 -3.42 3.93 18.71
CA GLY A 123 -2.52 5.04 18.96
C GLY A 123 -2.68 6.18 17.94
N SER A 124 -1.83 7.19 18.08
CA SER A 124 -1.80 8.42 17.29
C SER A 124 -0.82 8.31 16.11
N LEU A 125 -0.93 9.25 15.15
CA LEU A 125 0.04 9.37 14.06
C LEU A 125 1.38 9.88 14.59
N TYR A 126 2.50 9.24 14.26
CA TYR A 126 3.82 9.82 14.52
C TYR A 126 4.04 11.01 13.57
N LYS A 127 4.64 12.10 14.07
CA LYS A 127 5.01 13.30 13.29
C LYS A 127 6.18 13.00 12.33
N VAL A 128 5.93 12.06 11.43
CA VAL A 128 6.84 11.53 10.42
C VAL A 128 6.11 11.59 9.10
N VAL A 129 6.79 12.14 8.09
CA VAL A 129 6.31 12.19 6.71
C VAL A 129 7.21 11.31 5.86
N ALA A 130 6.62 10.33 5.19
CA ALA A 130 7.34 9.39 4.37
C ALA A 130 7.58 9.97 2.97
N HIS A 131 8.85 10.25 2.65
CA HIS A 131 9.28 10.78 1.34
C HIS A 131 8.89 9.79 0.23
N ARG A 132 8.11 10.25 -0.75
CA ARG A 132 7.59 9.44 -1.86
C ARG A 132 6.91 8.14 -1.39
N GLY A 133 6.18 8.21 -0.27
CA GLY A 133 5.53 7.07 0.39
C GLY A 133 6.49 6.12 1.12
N GLY A 134 7.72 6.53 1.42
CA GLY A 134 8.71 5.69 2.09
C GLY A 134 9.14 4.49 1.24
N TYR A 135 9.06 4.64 -0.08
CA TYR A 135 9.25 3.55 -1.05
C TYR A 135 10.58 2.80 -0.85
N LEU A 136 11.65 3.54 -0.52
CA LEU A 136 13.00 3.02 -0.38
C LEU A 136 13.09 1.99 0.76
N GLU A 137 12.50 2.30 1.92
CA GLU A 137 12.50 1.39 3.07
C GLU A 137 11.48 0.27 2.90
N ASN A 138 10.33 0.58 2.29
CA ASN A 138 9.23 -0.37 2.11
C ASN A 138 9.43 -1.32 0.92
N GLY A 139 10.52 -1.17 0.15
CA GLY A 139 10.76 -1.95 -1.07
C GLY A 139 9.64 -1.80 -2.11
N CYS A 140 8.97 -0.65 -2.12
CA CYS A 140 7.84 -0.35 -3.00
C CYS A 140 8.30 0.49 -4.19
N ALA A 141 7.44 0.65 -5.20
CA ALA A 141 7.71 1.62 -6.25
C ALA A 141 7.54 3.05 -5.72
N GLU A 142 8.41 3.93 -6.20
CA GLU A 142 8.40 5.35 -5.89
C GLU A 142 7.06 6.00 -6.29
N GLY A 143 6.42 6.72 -5.36
CA GLY A 143 5.11 7.36 -5.60
C GLY A 143 3.94 6.39 -5.80
N SER A 144 4.06 5.12 -5.39
CA SER A 144 3.00 4.12 -5.53
C SER A 144 1.93 4.18 -4.44
N ILE A 145 0.74 3.63 -4.74
CA ILE A 145 -0.32 3.44 -3.75
C ILE A 145 0.11 2.39 -2.71
N ALA A 146 0.89 1.37 -3.09
CA ALA A 146 1.45 0.42 -2.14
C ALA A 146 2.38 1.10 -1.12
N ALA A 147 3.26 2.01 -1.57
CA ALA A 147 4.14 2.77 -0.68
C ALA A 147 3.31 3.61 0.31
N MET A 148 2.31 4.35 -0.19
CA MET A 148 1.40 5.11 0.69
C MET A 148 0.70 4.21 1.72
N LYS A 149 0.13 3.08 1.30
CA LYS A 149 -0.54 2.14 2.22
C LYS A 149 0.41 1.58 3.27
N ALA A 150 1.66 1.33 2.92
CA ALA A 150 2.69 0.91 3.88
C ALA A 150 2.95 2.02 4.93
N SER A 151 3.08 3.28 4.51
CA SER A 151 3.25 4.41 5.44
C SER A 151 2.01 4.69 6.31
N ILE A 152 0.80 4.50 5.80
CA ILE A 152 -0.43 4.55 6.61
C ILE A 152 -0.40 3.46 7.68
N ALA A 153 -0.03 2.22 7.31
CA ALA A 153 0.09 1.10 8.25
C ALA A 153 1.18 1.35 9.32
N GLN A 154 2.20 2.15 8.99
CA GLN A 154 3.24 2.60 9.93
C GLN A 154 2.79 3.76 10.83
N ARG A 155 1.57 4.29 10.67
CA ARG A 155 1.05 5.45 11.42
C ARG A 155 1.84 6.73 11.13
N CYS A 156 2.32 6.91 9.90
CA CYS A 156 2.94 8.17 9.49
C CYS A 156 1.90 9.31 9.47
N TYR A 157 2.25 10.47 10.03
CA TYR A 157 1.45 11.69 9.92
C TYR A 157 1.13 12.06 8.48
N GLY A 158 2.09 11.88 7.59
CA GLY A 158 1.88 12.10 6.17
C GLY A 158 2.69 11.18 5.29
N VAL A 159 2.30 11.16 4.03
CA VAL A 159 3.13 10.72 2.91
C VAL A 159 3.38 11.94 2.05
N GLU A 160 4.56 12.04 1.45
CA GLU A 160 4.78 13.00 0.39
C GLU A 160 4.80 12.31 -0.97
N CYS A 161 4.37 13.02 -2.01
CA CYS A 161 4.62 12.64 -3.39
C CYS A 161 4.72 13.87 -4.30
N ASP A 162 5.56 13.75 -5.33
CA ASP A 162 5.78 14.77 -6.34
C ASP A 162 4.59 14.84 -7.32
N ALA A 163 4.06 16.04 -7.55
CA ALA A 163 2.91 16.26 -8.42
C ALA A 163 3.27 17.06 -9.67
N MET A 164 2.75 16.62 -10.82
CA MET A 164 2.93 17.29 -12.10
C MET A 164 1.61 17.45 -12.85
N TRP A 165 1.52 18.54 -13.61
CA TRP A 165 0.38 18.88 -14.45
C TRP A 165 0.38 18.05 -15.75
N THR A 166 -0.78 17.51 -16.13
CA THR A 166 -0.98 16.81 -17.41
C THR A 166 -1.72 17.67 -18.44
N ALA A 167 -1.58 17.37 -19.73
CA ALA A 167 -2.19 18.15 -20.82
C ALA A 167 -3.73 18.19 -20.78
N ASP A 168 -4.36 17.21 -20.11
CA ASP A 168 -5.80 17.08 -19.93
C ASP A 168 -6.33 17.68 -18.62
N ASN A 169 -5.60 18.63 -18.01
CA ASN A 169 -6.00 19.31 -16.76
C ASN A 169 -6.19 18.34 -15.58
N ASP A 170 -5.29 17.36 -15.48
CA ASP A 170 -5.19 16.44 -14.35
C ASP A 170 -3.81 16.58 -13.66
N VAL A 171 -3.63 15.87 -12.55
CA VAL A 171 -2.41 15.86 -11.75
C VAL A 171 -1.94 14.43 -11.57
N VAL A 172 -0.77 14.13 -12.13
CA VAL A 172 -0.07 12.85 -11.96
C VAL A 172 0.87 12.92 -10.75
N LEU A 173 0.90 11.86 -9.94
CA LEU A 173 1.78 11.75 -8.78
C LEU A 173 2.93 10.78 -9.05
N CYS A 174 4.10 11.33 -9.38
CA CYS A 174 5.34 10.59 -9.59
C CYS A 174 6.48 11.59 -9.75
N HIS A 175 7.66 11.25 -9.23
CA HIS A 175 8.85 12.05 -9.48
C HIS A 175 9.23 11.96 -10.96
N PRO A 176 9.44 13.09 -11.66
CA PRO A 176 9.96 13.05 -13.01
C PRO A 176 11.44 12.68 -13.07
N ASP A 177 11.94 12.31 -14.25
CA ASP A 177 13.38 12.30 -14.51
C ASP A 177 13.97 13.72 -14.60
N ASP A 178 15.29 13.81 -14.78
CA ASP A 178 16.02 15.08 -14.92
C ASP A 178 15.57 15.94 -16.12
N GLN A 179 14.85 15.33 -17.08
CA GLN A 179 14.25 16.01 -18.23
C GLN A 179 12.79 16.40 -17.99
N TYR A 180 12.29 16.30 -16.75
CA TYR A 180 10.90 16.56 -16.37
C TYR A 180 9.89 15.62 -17.06
N LYS A 181 10.29 14.37 -17.33
CA LYS A 181 9.43 13.37 -17.97
C LYS A 181 9.00 12.27 -17.01
N ILE A 182 7.83 11.70 -17.30
CA ILE A 182 7.29 10.49 -16.67
C ILE A 182 7.02 9.49 -17.80
N ASN A 183 7.53 8.26 -17.67
CA ASN A 183 7.48 7.25 -18.72
C ASN A 183 7.99 7.76 -20.09
N GLY A 184 9.03 8.61 -20.09
CA GLY A 184 9.60 9.21 -21.29
C GLY A 184 8.76 10.32 -21.94
N LEU A 185 7.61 10.66 -21.36
CA LEU A 185 6.69 11.68 -21.85
C LEU A 185 6.76 12.94 -20.98
N VAL A 186 6.67 14.12 -21.60
CA VAL A 186 6.52 15.38 -20.88
C VAL A 186 5.07 15.49 -20.39
N PRO A 187 4.79 15.52 -19.08
CA PRO A 187 3.42 15.47 -18.57
C PRO A 187 2.57 16.64 -19.08
N SER A 188 3.09 17.86 -19.11
CA SER A 188 2.34 19.03 -19.59
C SER A 188 1.95 19.01 -21.07
N ALA A 189 2.50 18.07 -21.85
CA ALA A 189 2.19 17.84 -23.26
C ALA A 189 1.48 16.50 -23.51
N SER A 190 1.20 15.71 -22.46
CA SER A 190 0.61 14.38 -22.56
C SER A 190 -0.58 14.23 -21.62
N THR A 191 -1.61 13.51 -22.03
CA THR A 191 -2.74 13.19 -21.15
C THR A 191 -2.34 12.12 -20.14
N LEU A 192 -3.05 12.03 -19.02
CA LEU A 192 -2.80 10.96 -18.04
C LEU A 192 -2.94 9.56 -18.67
N ALA A 193 -3.91 9.39 -19.57
CA ALA A 193 -4.11 8.14 -20.30
C ALA A 193 -2.89 7.77 -21.17
N GLN A 194 -2.26 8.75 -21.84
CA GLN A 194 -1.04 8.52 -22.62
C GLN A 194 0.15 8.12 -21.72
N ILE A 195 0.31 8.80 -20.59
CA ILE A 195 1.36 8.46 -19.59
C ILE A 195 1.18 7.03 -19.07
N ARG A 196 -0.06 6.64 -18.76
CA ARG A 196 -0.42 5.30 -18.29
C ARG A 196 -0.20 4.21 -19.35
N ALA A 197 -0.46 4.53 -20.62
CA ALA A 197 -0.21 3.62 -21.74
C ALA A 197 1.29 3.43 -22.04
N ALA A 198 2.11 4.45 -21.79
CA ALA A 198 3.55 4.40 -22.01
C ALA A 198 4.30 3.52 -21.00
N GLY A 199 3.73 3.27 -19.82
CA GLY A 199 4.40 2.44 -18.82
C GLY A 199 3.69 2.34 -17.47
N LYS A 200 4.25 1.47 -16.64
CA LYS A 200 3.84 1.19 -15.26
C LYS A 200 4.96 1.53 -14.30
N LEU A 201 4.62 1.69 -13.02
CA LEU A 201 5.60 1.75 -11.95
C LEU A 201 6.40 0.43 -11.86
N THR A 202 7.55 0.47 -11.19
CA THR A 202 8.48 -0.68 -11.10
C THR A 202 7.88 -1.92 -10.42
N ASN A 203 6.84 -1.74 -9.59
CA ASN A 203 6.09 -2.81 -8.95
C ASN A 203 4.86 -3.29 -9.76
N GLY A 204 4.68 -2.78 -11.00
CA GLY A 204 3.57 -3.12 -11.88
C GLY A 204 2.28 -2.34 -11.65
N GLU A 205 2.23 -1.43 -10.67
CA GLU A 205 1.11 -0.50 -10.50
C GLU A 205 1.02 0.46 -11.70
N GLN A 206 -0.20 0.92 -11.97
CA GLN A 206 -0.39 1.97 -12.96
C GLN A 206 0.08 3.32 -12.39
N MET A 207 0.48 4.25 -13.28
CA MET A 207 0.85 5.61 -12.88
C MET A 207 -0.33 6.29 -12.17
N PRO A 208 -0.18 6.73 -10.91
CA PRO A 208 -1.29 7.23 -10.13
C PRO A 208 -1.56 8.71 -10.41
N SER A 209 -2.84 9.06 -10.33
CA SER A 209 -3.31 10.44 -10.26
C SER A 209 -3.41 10.90 -8.81
N LEU A 210 -3.57 12.22 -8.60
CA LEU A 210 -3.94 12.75 -7.30
C LEU A 210 -5.26 12.14 -6.79
N ALA A 211 -6.24 11.94 -7.67
CA ALA A 211 -7.52 11.34 -7.29
C ALA A 211 -7.35 9.90 -6.76
N ASP A 212 -6.44 9.10 -7.34
CA ASP A 212 -6.16 7.74 -6.85
C ASP A 212 -5.60 7.77 -5.42
N PHE A 213 -4.75 8.74 -5.09
CA PHE A 213 -4.23 8.93 -3.74
C PHE A 213 -5.34 9.35 -2.76
N LEU A 214 -6.10 10.38 -3.12
CA LEU A 214 -7.16 10.92 -2.26
C LEU A 214 -8.28 9.91 -2.01
N ALA A 215 -8.57 9.01 -2.96
CA ALA A 215 -9.53 7.93 -2.76
C ALA A 215 -9.12 6.98 -1.62
N VAL A 216 -7.82 6.71 -1.45
CA VAL A 216 -7.33 5.89 -0.33
C VAL A 216 -7.32 6.69 0.98
N LEU A 217 -6.92 7.96 0.93
CA LEU A 217 -6.78 8.79 2.14
C LEU A 217 -8.12 9.15 2.77
N THR A 218 -9.17 9.29 1.96
CA THR A 218 -10.53 9.59 2.44
C THR A 218 -11.30 8.34 2.90
N ASP A 219 -10.88 7.14 2.50
CA ASP A 219 -11.47 5.91 2.99
C ASP A 219 -11.04 5.63 4.43
N LYS A 220 -11.95 5.83 5.38
CA LYS A 220 -11.72 5.59 6.81
C LYS A 220 -11.29 4.15 7.13
N LYS A 221 -11.60 3.17 6.28
CA LYS A 221 -11.12 1.80 6.48
C LYS A 221 -9.64 1.66 6.11
N SER A 222 -9.23 2.33 5.05
CA SER A 222 -7.84 2.33 4.59
C SER A 222 -6.95 3.29 5.38
N ASN A 223 -7.49 4.43 5.83
CA ASN A 223 -6.79 5.50 6.54
C ASN A 223 -7.50 5.89 7.85
N PRO A 224 -7.57 4.98 8.85
CA PRO A 224 -8.37 5.19 10.06
C PRO A 224 -7.85 6.32 10.97
N LEU A 225 -6.57 6.66 10.90
CA LEU A 225 -5.94 7.69 11.74
C LEU A 225 -5.80 9.05 11.06
N GLY A 226 -6.13 9.15 9.77
CA GLY A 226 -6.10 10.42 9.05
C GLY A 226 -4.69 10.86 8.60
N THR A 227 -3.85 9.93 8.14
CA THR A 227 -2.61 10.25 7.43
C THR A 227 -2.91 11.23 6.28
N LYS A 228 -2.04 12.22 6.09
CA LYS A 228 -2.17 13.26 5.07
C LYS A 228 -1.30 13.01 3.84
N LEU A 229 -1.59 13.69 2.74
CA LEU A 229 -0.72 13.85 1.59
C LEU A 229 -0.06 15.23 1.63
N TRP A 230 1.27 15.24 1.57
CA TRP A 230 2.08 16.39 1.24
C TRP A 230 2.39 16.34 -0.26
N ILE A 231 1.97 17.36 -0.99
CA ILE A 231 2.20 17.45 -2.43
C ILE A 231 3.46 18.27 -2.67
N ASP A 232 4.53 17.67 -3.18
CA ASP A 232 5.69 18.42 -3.69
C ASP A 232 5.39 18.90 -5.11
N VAL A 233 5.18 20.22 -5.23
CA VAL A 233 4.73 20.85 -6.47
C VAL A 233 5.87 20.91 -7.48
N LYS A 234 5.78 20.12 -8.56
CA LYS A 234 6.78 20.13 -9.64
C LYS A 234 6.31 20.91 -10.86
N GLY A 235 7.32 21.32 -11.63
CA GLY A 235 7.18 22.06 -12.88
C GLY A 235 8.49 22.77 -13.18
N ASN A 236 8.82 22.90 -14.46
CA ASN A 236 10.02 23.61 -14.93
C ASN A 236 9.76 25.12 -15.13
N THR A 237 8.54 25.59 -14.88
CA THR A 237 8.14 27.00 -14.91
C THR A 237 7.19 27.31 -13.76
N THR A 238 7.15 28.58 -13.33
CA THR A 238 6.18 29.04 -12.32
C THR A 238 4.75 28.85 -12.78
N GLU A 239 4.44 29.06 -14.07
CA GLU A 239 3.08 28.85 -14.60
C GLU A 239 2.60 27.40 -14.41
N LEU A 240 3.46 26.41 -14.65
CA LEU A 240 3.10 25.01 -14.44
C LEU A 240 2.92 24.69 -12.96
N GLN A 241 3.78 25.22 -12.10
CA GLN A 241 3.68 25.03 -10.65
C GLN A 241 2.36 25.62 -10.11
N ASP A 242 1.97 26.82 -10.59
CA ASP A 242 0.68 27.44 -10.27
C ASP A 242 -0.50 26.57 -10.69
N LYS A 243 -0.43 25.97 -11.90
CA LYS A 243 -1.45 25.05 -12.41
C LYS A 243 -1.57 23.80 -11.53
N VAL A 244 -0.45 23.18 -11.16
CA VAL A 244 -0.43 22.02 -10.26
C VAL A 244 -1.08 22.36 -8.92
N MET A 245 -0.70 23.48 -8.29
CA MET A 245 -1.27 23.86 -6.99
C MET A 245 -2.77 24.09 -7.06
N LYS A 246 -3.24 24.92 -8.00
CA LYS A 246 -4.66 25.24 -8.14
C LYS A 246 -5.47 23.99 -8.44
N ARG A 247 -5.03 23.18 -9.40
CA ARG A 247 -5.77 21.98 -9.79
C ARG A 247 -5.76 20.90 -8.72
N SER A 248 -4.66 20.76 -7.98
CA SER A 248 -4.61 19.86 -6.84
C SER A 248 -5.62 20.25 -5.75
N ALA A 249 -5.77 21.56 -5.49
CA ALA A 249 -6.74 22.07 -4.53
C ALA A 249 -8.20 21.89 -5.03
N GLU A 250 -8.44 22.09 -6.32
CA GLU A 250 -9.74 21.83 -6.96
C GLU A 250 -10.13 20.35 -6.87
N ILE A 251 -9.24 19.43 -7.26
CA ILE A 251 -9.48 17.98 -7.14
C ILE A 251 -9.74 17.60 -5.68
N ALA A 252 -8.94 18.11 -4.74
CA ALA A 252 -9.15 17.87 -3.32
C ALA A 252 -10.52 18.37 -2.84
N LYS A 253 -10.97 19.54 -3.33
CA LYS A 253 -12.30 20.08 -2.99
C LYS A 253 -13.43 19.26 -3.60
N GLU A 254 -13.30 18.89 -4.87
CA GLU A 254 -14.25 18.02 -5.59
C GLU A 254 -14.45 16.68 -4.86
N MET A 255 -13.38 16.16 -4.24
CA MET A 255 -13.40 14.91 -3.48
C MET A 255 -13.68 15.06 -1.97
N ASN A 256 -13.97 16.27 -1.47
CA ASN A 256 -14.09 16.57 -0.03
C ASN A 256 -12.86 16.13 0.79
N ALA A 257 -11.66 16.27 0.22
CA ALA A 257 -10.41 15.77 0.75
C ALA A 257 -9.41 16.88 1.15
N CYS A 258 -9.79 18.16 1.12
CA CYS A 258 -8.89 19.26 1.43
C CYS A 258 -8.18 19.13 2.78
N GLU A 259 -8.81 18.53 3.79
CA GLU A 259 -8.22 18.33 5.13
C GLU A 259 -7.00 17.38 5.13
N PHE A 260 -6.94 16.50 4.13
CA PHE A 260 -5.85 15.54 3.91
C PHE A 260 -4.69 16.12 3.12
N VAL A 261 -4.79 17.34 2.60
CA VAL A 261 -3.79 17.90 1.67
C VAL A 261 -3.02 19.04 2.31
N GLU A 262 -1.69 18.99 2.18
CA GLU A 262 -0.79 20.12 2.38
C GLU A 262 0.20 20.18 1.20
N MET A 263 0.81 21.33 0.92
CA MET A 263 1.67 21.51 -0.27
C MET A 263 3.07 21.99 0.10
N LEU A 264 4.09 21.48 -0.58
CA LEU A 264 5.46 21.95 -0.55
C LEU A 264 5.74 22.74 -1.84
N VAL A 265 6.18 23.99 -1.70
CA VAL A 265 6.23 24.96 -2.80
C VAL A 265 7.68 25.37 -3.07
N PRO A 266 8.28 25.03 -4.23
CA PRO A 266 9.73 25.18 -4.47
C PRO A 266 10.18 26.45 -5.23
N TYR A 267 9.31 27.43 -5.48
CA TYR A 267 9.65 28.67 -6.22
C TYR A 267 9.73 29.90 -5.30
N SER A 268 9.93 31.13 -5.83
CA SER A 268 10.24 32.32 -5.01
C SER A 268 9.24 32.62 -3.86
N TYR A 269 9.74 33.23 -2.78
CA TYR A 269 8.93 33.54 -1.59
C TYR A 269 7.69 34.39 -1.89
N SER A 270 7.81 35.41 -2.75
CA SER A 270 6.69 36.30 -3.10
C SER A 270 5.56 35.56 -3.80
N ALA A 271 5.90 34.69 -4.76
CA ALA A 271 4.93 33.86 -5.46
C ALA A 271 4.32 32.81 -4.50
N TYR A 272 5.12 32.21 -3.61
CA TYR A 272 4.62 31.34 -2.54
C TYR A 272 3.59 32.07 -1.68
N ALA A 273 3.90 33.28 -1.18
CA ALA A 273 3.03 34.01 -0.26
C ALA A 273 1.66 34.31 -0.88
N SER A 274 1.64 34.71 -2.15
CA SER A 274 0.39 34.97 -2.88
C SER A 274 -0.48 33.72 -3.05
N LEU A 275 0.13 32.60 -3.45
CA LEU A 275 -0.62 31.37 -3.71
C LEU A 275 -1.01 30.65 -2.42
N ALA A 276 -0.14 30.63 -1.41
CA ALA A 276 -0.44 30.07 -0.09
C ALA A 276 -1.64 30.77 0.56
N ALA A 277 -1.74 32.10 0.46
CA ALA A 277 -2.91 32.85 0.93
C ALA A 277 -4.19 32.42 0.20
N THR A 278 -4.11 32.16 -1.11
CA THR A 278 -5.24 31.65 -1.91
C THR A 278 -5.63 30.24 -1.49
N MET A 279 -4.67 29.32 -1.36
CA MET A 279 -4.92 27.94 -0.91
C MET A 279 -5.57 27.90 0.46
N LYS A 280 -5.08 28.74 1.39
CA LYS A 280 -5.64 28.80 2.74
C LYS A 280 -7.06 29.37 2.76
N SER A 281 -7.29 30.49 2.09
CA SER A 281 -8.58 31.19 2.14
C SER A 281 -9.69 30.48 1.38
N GLN A 282 -9.38 29.84 0.24
CA GLN A 282 -10.40 29.20 -0.61
C GLN A 282 -10.60 27.70 -0.34
N TYR A 283 -9.55 27.02 0.12
CA TYR A 283 -9.54 25.56 0.27
C TYR A 283 -9.18 25.07 1.68
N GLY A 284 -8.71 25.96 2.56
CA GLY A 284 -8.23 25.57 3.89
C GLY A 284 -6.88 24.82 3.88
N ILE A 285 -6.25 24.67 2.71
CA ILE A 285 -5.01 23.90 2.51
C ILE A 285 -3.81 24.74 2.97
N ASN A 286 -2.94 24.13 3.77
CA ASN A 286 -1.70 24.76 4.22
C ASN A 286 -0.57 24.51 3.22
N CYS A 287 0.31 25.49 3.03
CA CYS A 287 1.47 25.39 2.14
C CYS A 287 2.75 25.74 2.89
N ALA A 288 3.81 24.96 2.69
CA ALA A 288 5.16 25.33 3.12
C ALA A 288 5.94 25.85 1.94
N TRP A 289 6.76 26.84 2.21
CA TRP A 289 7.83 27.18 1.31
C TRP A 289 9.02 26.25 1.53
N ASN A 290 9.51 25.63 0.45
CA ASN A 290 10.70 24.78 0.46
C ASN A 290 11.97 25.57 0.09
N GLY A 291 12.13 26.76 0.69
CA GLY A 291 13.24 27.68 0.42
C GLY A 291 14.45 27.45 1.32
N ARG A 292 15.67 27.64 0.79
CA ARG A 292 16.93 27.38 1.52
C ARG A 292 17.27 28.36 2.65
N TYR A 293 16.83 29.62 2.57
CA TYR A 293 17.28 30.69 3.48
C TYR A 293 16.18 31.70 3.80
N VAL A 294 15.58 31.61 4.99
CA VAL A 294 14.77 32.71 5.55
C VAL A 294 14.75 32.61 7.06
N THR A 295 14.74 33.76 7.71
CA THR A 295 14.46 33.89 9.14
C THR A 295 12.99 33.53 9.44
N ALA A 296 12.70 33.10 10.66
CA ALA A 296 11.34 32.77 11.10
C ALA A 296 10.33 33.92 10.84
N SER A 297 10.79 35.17 10.88
CA SER A 297 9.99 36.35 10.57
C SER A 297 9.38 36.37 9.17
N ALA A 298 10.01 35.70 8.18
CA ALA A 298 9.46 35.63 6.83
C ALA A 298 8.10 34.93 6.82
N TYR A 299 7.96 33.82 7.54
CA TYR A 299 6.73 33.00 7.54
C TYR A 299 5.54 33.65 8.26
N GLY A 300 5.78 34.70 9.05
CA GLY A 300 4.76 35.33 9.88
C GLY A 300 4.17 34.38 10.93
N LYS A 301 3.10 34.82 11.61
CA LYS A 301 2.40 34.00 12.61
C LYS A 301 1.53 32.96 11.91
N GLY A 302 1.75 31.67 12.21
CA GLY A 302 0.94 30.56 11.69
C GLY A 302 1.39 30.00 10.33
N GLY A 303 2.51 30.48 9.79
CA GLY A 303 3.18 29.85 8.66
C GLY A 303 3.88 28.55 9.06
N TRP A 304 4.27 27.75 8.08
CA TRP A 304 5.10 26.57 8.31
C TRP A 304 6.17 26.43 7.23
N CYS A 305 7.28 25.79 7.59
CA CYS A 305 8.46 25.68 6.76
C CYS A 305 9.00 24.25 6.71
N GLN A 306 9.66 23.93 5.60
CA GLN A 306 10.46 22.72 5.46
C GLN A 306 11.93 23.15 5.36
N VAL A 307 12.77 22.73 6.32
CA VAL A 307 14.17 23.15 6.42
C VAL A 307 15.08 21.95 6.18
N PRO A 308 16.13 22.07 5.34
CA PRO A 308 17.01 20.95 5.09
C PRO A 308 17.89 20.67 6.31
N TYR A 309 18.11 19.39 6.63
CA TYR A 309 18.85 18.95 7.81
C TYR A 309 20.28 19.53 7.90
N GLY A 310 20.95 19.74 6.76
CA GLY A 310 22.25 20.41 6.74
C GLY A 310 22.19 21.85 7.29
N ASN A 311 21.14 22.61 6.92
CA ASN A 311 20.91 23.97 7.41
C ASN A 311 20.37 23.96 8.83
N PHE A 312 19.64 22.90 9.19
CA PHE A 312 19.18 22.68 10.54
C PHE A 312 20.34 22.56 11.54
N ARG A 313 21.60 22.40 11.10
CA ARG A 313 22.80 22.38 11.97
C ARG A 313 23.61 23.70 11.99
N VAL A 314 23.25 24.73 11.22
CA VAL A 314 24.02 26.00 11.18
C VAL A 314 23.45 27.05 12.15
N SER A 315 24.33 27.88 12.73
CA SER A 315 24.16 28.58 14.01
C SER A 315 22.98 29.56 14.14
N GLU A 316 22.41 30.07 13.06
CA GLU A 316 21.22 30.96 13.15
C GLU A 316 19.89 30.18 13.12
N PHE A 317 19.93 28.90 12.73
CA PHE A 317 18.76 28.01 12.62
C PHE A 317 18.85 26.81 13.56
N TRP A 318 20.03 26.54 14.12
CA TRP A 318 20.29 25.50 15.11
C TRP A 318 20.66 26.11 16.48
N PRO A 319 19.89 25.83 17.55
CA PRO A 319 18.68 25.01 17.57
C PRO A 319 17.49 25.71 16.91
N PRO A 320 16.43 24.99 16.47
CA PRO A 320 15.26 25.53 15.77
C PRO A 320 14.36 26.44 16.62
N THR A 321 14.78 26.77 17.83
CA THR A 321 14.01 27.54 18.82
C THR A 321 13.58 28.90 18.29
N GLY A 322 14.35 29.53 17.39
CA GLY A 322 13.95 30.79 16.74
C GLY A 322 12.63 30.67 15.96
N TYR A 323 12.42 29.55 15.26
CA TYR A 323 11.15 29.28 14.58
C TYR A 323 10.03 28.97 15.56
N PHE A 324 10.30 28.14 16.57
CA PHE A 324 9.31 27.76 17.57
C PHE A 324 8.82 28.97 18.37
N ASN A 325 9.73 29.84 18.80
CA ASN A 325 9.41 31.09 19.51
C ASN A 325 8.61 32.07 18.65
N ALA A 326 8.78 32.02 17.33
CA ALA A 326 8.00 32.82 16.38
C ALA A 326 6.63 32.19 16.06
N GLY A 327 6.32 30.99 16.56
CA GLY A 327 5.09 30.26 16.27
C GLY A 327 5.05 29.68 14.84
N VAL A 328 6.23 29.42 14.24
CA VAL A 328 6.34 28.80 12.93
C VAL A 328 6.46 27.30 13.09
N ALA A 329 5.60 26.55 12.43
CA ALA A 329 5.66 25.09 12.46
C ALA A 329 6.78 24.58 11.53
N VAL A 330 7.67 23.70 12.02
CA VAL A 330 8.89 23.31 11.29
C VAL A 330 8.86 21.82 10.94
N SER A 331 9.15 21.52 9.69
CA SER A 331 9.52 20.18 9.24
C SER A 331 10.98 20.14 8.78
N ILE A 332 11.65 19.01 9.01
CA ILE A 332 13.05 18.80 8.62
C ILE A 332 13.09 17.82 7.45
N TYR A 333 13.77 18.16 6.36
CA TYR A 333 13.95 17.30 5.18
C TYR A 333 15.44 17.12 4.80
N GLN A 334 15.74 16.41 3.70
CA GLN A 334 17.09 15.95 3.31
C GLN A 334 17.72 14.99 4.33
N THR A 335 17.12 13.81 4.48
CA THR A 335 17.71 12.75 5.31
C THR A 335 19.05 12.25 4.78
N PRO A 336 19.87 11.63 5.64
CA PRO A 336 21.09 10.96 5.19
C PRO A 336 20.80 9.95 4.07
N GLY A 337 21.68 9.90 3.07
CA GLY A 337 21.54 9.01 1.91
C GLY A 337 21.78 7.52 2.20
N ASN A 338 22.22 7.16 3.40
CA ASN A 338 22.37 5.78 3.84
C ASN A 338 21.87 5.59 5.29
N THR A 339 21.49 4.35 5.62
CA THR A 339 20.94 3.97 6.94
C THR A 339 21.95 4.14 8.07
N SER A 340 23.25 4.04 7.79
CA SER A 340 24.34 4.19 8.78
C SER A 340 24.32 5.53 9.52
N ASN A 341 23.76 6.57 8.91
CA ASN A 341 23.70 7.92 9.49
C ASN A 341 22.34 8.27 10.15
N TYR A 342 21.33 7.40 10.05
CA TYR A 342 20.00 7.67 10.62
C TYR A 342 20.00 7.72 12.16
N THR A 343 20.88 6.97 12.83
CA THR A 343 21.03 7.07 14.30
C THR A 343 21.50 8.47 14.72
N SER A 344 22.51 9.02 14.04
CA SER A 344 22.99 10.37 14.33
C SER A 344 21.88 11.38 14.08
N PHE A 345 21.28 11.32 12.89
CA PHE A 345 20.15 12.18 12.51
C PHE A 345 19.05 12.19 13.56
N TYR A 346 18.59 11.01 13.99
CA TYR A 346 17.58 10.89 15.03
C TYR A 346 18.04 11.52 16.36
N ASN A 347 19.27 11.23 16.79
CA ASN A 347 19.80 11.77 18.05
C ASN A 347 19.89 13.29 18.07
N ASP A 348 20.17 13.94 16.93
CA ASP A 348 20.19 15.40 16.89
C ASP A 348 18.78 15.99 17.03
N ILE A 349 17.77 15.36 16.41
CA ILE A 349 16.44 15.97 16.27
C ILE A 349 15.44 15.56 17.37
N LYS A 350 15.67 14.44 18.07
CA LYS A 350 14.67 13.83 18.97
C LYS A 350 14.20 14.76 20.09
N GLU A 351 15.08 15.58 20.64
CA GLU A 351 14.74 16.53 21.72
C GLU A 351 13.75 17.62 21.24
N TYR A 352 13.76 17.91 19.94
CA TYR A 352 12.86 18.88 19.32
C TYR A 352 11.57 18.24 18.80
N TYR A 353 11.48 16.90 18.75
CA TYR A 353 10.31 16.18 18.23
C TYR A 353 8.97 16.67 18.81
N PRO A 354 8.82 16.97 20.12
CA PRO A 354 7.57 17.51 20.66
C PRO A 354 7.11 18.82 19.99
N GLN A 355 8.04 19.67 19.54
CA GLN A 355 7.75 20.97 18.93
C GLN A 355 7.74 20.94 17.39
N LEU A 356 8.38 19.94 16.76
CA LEU A 356 8.36 19.78 15.31
C LEU A 356 6.95 19.53 14.77
N LYS A 357 6.68 20.02 13.56
CA LYS A 357 5.51 19.62 12.77
C LYS A 357 5.64 18.20 12.27
N ALA A 358 6.77 17.89 11.62
CA ALA A 358 7.08 16.54 11.16
C ALA A 358 8.55 16.33 10.80
N ILE A 359 9.02 15.10 10.90
CA ILE A 359 10.30 14.64 10.37
C ILE A 359 10.05 14.01 8.99
N PHE A 360 10.62 14.59 7.93
CA PHE A 360 10.47 14.10 6.56
C PHE A 360 11.63 13.16 6.21
N VAL A 361 11.34 11.89 5.90
CA VAL A 361 12.37 10.85 5.78
C VAL A 361 12.13 9.80 4.69
N ASN A 362 13.22 9.21 4.17
CA ASN A 362 13.17 8.02 3.31
C ASN A 362 12.85 6.73 4.08
N HIS A 363 13.23 6.68 5.36
CA HIS A 363 13.11 5.51 6.24
C HIS A 363 12.17 5.80 7.43
N PRO A 364 10.85 5.93 7.19
CA PRO A 364 9.87 6.23 8.24
C PRO A 364 9.79 5.17 9.35
N LYS A 365 9.79 3.87 9.02
CA LYS A 365 9.74 2.78 10.00
C LYS A 365 10.91 2.86 10.97
N TYR A 366 12.12 3.08 10.45
CA TYR A 366 13.31 3.24 11.29
C TYR A 366 13.14 4.37 12.33
N ILE A 367 12.66 5.54 11.90
CA ILE A 367 12.45 6.68 12.81
C ILE A 367 11.35 6.38 13.83
N ILE A 368 10.26 5.75 13.39
CA ILE A 368 9.13 5.41 14.25
C ILE A 368 9.54 4.39 15.32
N GLU A 369 10.32 3.37 14.98
CA GLU A 369 10.86 2.41 15.94
C GLU A 369 11.72 3.08 17.04
N LYS A 370 12.48 4.12 16.67
CA LYS A 370 13.24 4.91 17.64
C LYS A 370 12.33 5.76 18.53
N LEU A 371 11.32 6.41 17.95
CA LEU A 371 10.33 7.18 18.71
C LEU A 371 9.59 6.30 19.71
N ILE A 372 9.18 5.09 19.31
CA ILE A 372 8.56 4.10 20.20
C ILE A 372 9.49 3.75 21.35
N LYS A 373 10.76 3.44 21.05
CA LYS A 373 11.76 3.07 22.07
C LYS A 373 11.99 4.18 23.09
N ASP A 374 11.92 5.44 22.65
CA ASP A 374 12.12 6.61 23.50
C ASP A 374 10.81 7.14 24.13
N GLY A 375 9.67 6.46 23.90
CA GLY A 375 8.37 6.86 24.45
C GLY A 375 7.78 8.14 23.86
N LEU A 376 8.22 8.52 22.66
CA LEU A 376 7.81 9.73 21.94
C LEU A 376 6.61 9.46 21.01
N GLU A 377 5.50 9.01 21.59
CA GLU A 377 4.22 8.98 20.90
C GLU A 377 3.60 10.39 20.90
N THR A 378 2.88 10.75 19.84
CA THR A 378 2.17 12.02 19.79
C THR A 378 1.00 11.97 20.76
N ALA A 379 0.95 12.89 21.72
CA ALA A 379 -0.27 13.11 22.48
C ALA A 379 -1.38 13.57 21.49
N GLN A 380 -2.58 12.98 21.65
CA GLN A 380 -3.76 13.30 20.83
C GLN A 380 -4.18 14.77 20.96
#